data_AF-A0A2E4J3S9-F1
#
_entry.id   AF-A0A2E4J3S9-F1
#
_cell.length_a   1.000
_cell.length_b   1.000
_cell.length_c   1.000
_cell.angle_alpha   90.00
_cell.angle_beta   90.00
_cell.angle_gamma   90.00
#
_symmetry.space_group_name_H-M   'P 1'
#
loop_
_entity.id
_entity.type
_entity.pdbx_description
1 polymer ?
#
loop_
_entity_poly.entity_id
_entity_poly.type
_entity_poly.pdbx_seq_one_letter_code
_entity_poly.pdbx_strand_id
1 'polypeptide(L)'
;MDSYEYTQIAETLTAQDMKGTGAAGQPIEYKPMFHEWATVQPGMICLARKKRTAVWRQYTAAETAVPVIACAAGLALAKERNFYFAGVARSKSVRDPDDGVGPKTDEFFTVSIGGMVTILNTSGTPIHPGDLVEWCLATDKGTSSSKRMKSGPRRVGIKIASPSSPKIIGRVLSFAKNGEPMDVLLKQ
;
A
#
# COMPACT_ATOMS: atom_id res chain seq x y z
N MET A 1 -4.69 -2.13 4.55
CA MET A 1 -5.88 -1.91 5.35
C MET A 1 -5.83 -2.87 6.53
N ASP A 2 -6.23 -2.44 7.72
CA ASP A 2 -6.41 -3.33 8.87
C ASP A 2 -7.89 -3.73 9.04
N SER A 3 -8.19 -4.65 9.96
CA SER A 3 -9.56 -5.15 10.20
C SER A 3 -10.51 -4.07 10.69
N TYR A 4 -10.03 -3.11 11.47
CA TYR A 4 -10.83 -2.00 11.98
C TYR A 4 -11.20 -1.02 10.86
N GLU A 5 -10.27 -0.69 9.97
CA GLU A 5 -10.53 0.15 8.80
C GLU A 5 -11.43 -0.55 7.78
N TYR A 6 -11.32 -1.87 7.61
CA TYR A 6 -12.16 -2.62 6.66
C TYR A 6 -13.66 -2.44 6.91
N THR A 7 -14.08 -2.29 8.17
CA THR A 7 -15.49 -2.04 8.51
C THR A 7 -15.92 -0.58 8.26
N GLN A 8 -14.96 0.34 8.17
CA GLN A 8 -15.20 1.79 8.06
C GLN A 8 -14.95 2.36 6.65
N ILE A 9 -14.40 1.57 5.74
CA ILE A 9 -14.20 1.99 4.35
C ILE A 9 -15.53 2.06 3.60
N ALA A 10 -15.60 2.99 2.65
CA ALA A 10 -16.71 3.06 1.72
C ALA A 10 -16.76 1.79 0.86
N GLU A 11 -17.99 1.33 0.56
CA GLU A 11 -18.21 0.18 -0.34
C GLU A 11 -17.68 0.45 -1.75
N THR A 12 -17.67 1.73 -2.16
CA THR A 12 -17.11 2.18 -3.44
C THR A 12 -16.37 3.50 -3.30
N LEU A 13 -15.39 3.74 -4.20
CA LEU A 13 -14.75 5.05 -4.38
C LEU A 13 -14.98 5.57 -5.79
N THR A 14 -15.13 6.89 -5.92
CA THR A 14 -15.28 7.59 -7.19
C THR A 14 -13.95 8.10 -7.74
N ALA A 15 -13.95 8.58 -8.99
CA ALA A 15 -12.78 9.25 -9.59
C ALA A 15 -12.30 10.45 -8.77
N GLN A 16 -13.24 11.20 -8.19
CA GLN A 16 -12.94 12.33 -7.33
C GLN A 16 -12.21 11.91 -6.05
N ASP A 17 -12.61 10.81 -5.42
CA ASP A 17 -11.96 10.30 -4.19
C ASP A 17 -10.52 9.82 -4.45
N MET A 18 -10.29 9.28 -5.65
CA MET A 18 -9.03 8.67 -6.05
C MET A 18 -8.02 9.66 -6.59
N LYS A 19 -8.47 10.65 -7.37
CA LYS A 19 -7.59 11.59 -8.10
C LYS A 19 -7.75 13.04 -7.67
N GLY A 20 -8.70 13.34 -6.78
CA GLY A 20 -9.11 14.72 -6.45
C GLY A 20 -9.77 15.47 -7.62
N THR A 21 -9.96 14.80 -8.77
CA THR A 21 -10.40 15.35 -10.04
C THR A 21 -11.26 14.30 -10.77
N GLY A 22 -12.37 14.71 -11.38
CA GLY A 22 -13.28 13.82 -12.10
C GLY A 22 -14.76 14.08 -11.78
N ALA A 23 -15.65 13.59 -12.64
CA ALA A 23 -17.09 13.70 -12.42
C ALA A 23 -17.54 12.82 -11.24
N ALA A 24 -18.33 13.40 -10.34
CA ALA A 24 -19.02 12.67 -9.28
C ALA A 24 -20.09 11.79 -9.91
N GLY A 25 -20.00 10.47 -9.79
CA GLY A 25 -21.14 9.61 -10.14
C GLY A 25 -20.82 8.15 -10.37
N GLN A 26 -19.70 7.83 -11.03
CA GLN A 26 -19.38 6.43 -11.33
C GLN A 26 -18.36 5.86 -10.34
N PRO A 27 -18.69 4.77 -9.64
CA PRO A 27 -17.72 4.06 -8.80
C PRO A 27 -16.64 3.44 -9.69
N ILE A 28 -15.38 3.71 -9.35
CA ILE A 28 -14.21 3.21 -10.09
C ILE A 28 -13.41 2.19 -9.29
N GLU A 29 -13.65 2.10 -7.99
CA GLU A 29 -13.08 1.08 -7.11
C GLU A 29 -14.15 0.56 -6.16
N TYR A 30 -14.09 -0.74 -5.89
CA TYR A 30 -14.97 -1.42 -4.95
C TYR A 30 -14.15 -1.87 -3.74
N LYS A 31 -14.83 -2.03 -2.62
CA LYS A 31 -14.28 -2.66 -1.42
C LYS A 31 -13.65 -4.02 -1.76
N PRO A 32 -12.39 -4.28 -1.36
CA PRO A 32 -11.72 -5.53 -1.66
C PRO A 32 -12.37 -6.69 -0.91
N MET A 33 -12.37 -7.89 -1.48
CA MET A 33 -12.75 -9.10 -0.74
C MET A 33 -11.74 -9.40 0.37
N PHE A 34 -12.15 -10.21 1.37
CA PHE A 34 -11.29 -10.53 2.51
C PHE A 34 -9.89 -11.01 2.12
N HIS A 35 -9.81 -12.08 1.31
CA HIS A 35 -8.55 -12.68 0.86
C HIS A 35 -7.66 -11.69 0.07
N GLU A 36 -8.28 -10.72 -0.61
CA GLU A 36 -7.59 -9.71 -1.41
C GLU A 36 -6.79 -8.76 -0.49
N TRP A 37 -7.41 -8.23 0.57
CA TRP A 37 -6.72 -7.31 1.49
C TRP A 37 -5.89 -8.03 2.57
N ALA A 38 -6.26 -9.26 2.91
CA ALA A 38 -5.63 -10.09 3.94
C ALA A 38 -4.33 -10.79 3.49
N THR A 39 -3.89 -10.55 2.26
CA THR A 39 -2.66 -11.12 1.71
C THR A 39 -1.55 -10.07 1.59
N VAL A 40 -0.36 -10.43 2.08
CA VAL A 40 0.90 -9.72 1.92
C VAL A 40 1.92 -10.63 1.24
N GLN A 41 2.62 -10.09 0.24
CA GLN A 41 3.68 -10.77 -0.50
C GLN A 41 5.01 -10.04 -0.32
N PRO A 42 6.16 -10.73 -0.44
CA PRO A 42 7.45 -10.08 -0.46
C PRO A 42 7.54 -8.98 -1.53
N GLY A 43 8.22 -7.88 -1.21
CA GLY A 43 8.36 -6.72 -2.09
C GLY A 43 7.19 -5.72 -2.05
N MET A 44 6.14 -6.01 -1.29
CA MET A 44 5.04 -5.06 -1.07
C MET A 44 5.41 -3.95 -0.10
N ILE A 45 5.02 -2.72 -0.42
CA ILE A 45 5.23 -1.56 0.45
C ILE A 45 4.24 -1.59 1.60
N CYS A 46 4.74 -1.40 2.81
CA CYS A 46 3.98 -1.36 4.03
C CYS A 46 3.97 0.07 4.61
N LEU A 47 2.79 0.56 4.96
CA LEU A 47 2.61 1.87 5.59
C LEU A 47 2.09 1.71 7.02
N ALA A 48 2.56 2.57 7.91
CA ALA A 48 2.01 2.70 9.26
C ALA A 48 1.23 4.01 9.38
N ARG A 49 0.27 4.04 10.30
CA ARG A 49 -0.59 5.19 10.51
C ARG A 49 0.07 6.23 11.43
N LYS A 50 0.10 7.48 11.01
CA LYS A 50 0.43 8.63 11.87
C LYS A 50 -0.67 8.75 12.92
N LYS A 51 -0.27 8.79 14.19
CA LYS A 51 -1.18 8.80 15.34
C LYS A 51 -2.33 9.80 15.17
N ARG A 52 -3.56 9.31 15.34
CA ARG A 52 -4.69 10.18 15.68
C ARG A 52 -5.21 9.93 17.11
N THR A 53 -5.17 8.68 17.63
CA THR A 53 -5.63 8.31 19.00
C THR A 53 -5.21 6.89 19.45
N ALA A 54 -4.00 6.40 19.12
CA ALA A 54 -3.70 4.97 19.29
C ALA A 54 -3.26 4.58 20.73
N VAL A 55 -4.10 3.77 21.39
CA VAL A 55 -4.02 3.17 22.75
C VAL A 55 -2.97 2.04 22.87
N TRP A 56 -2.26 1.70 21.79
CA TRP A 56 -1.37 0.53 21.69
C TRP A 56 -0.06 0.59 22.52
N ARG A 57 0.20 1.69 23.24
CA ARG A 57 1.44 1.89 24.02
C ARG A 57 1.51 1.08 25.32
N GLN A 58 0.52 0.26 25.64
CA GLN A 58 0.48 -0.50 26.90
C GLN A 58 0.89 -1.97 26.77
N TYR A 59 1.26 -2.45 25.57
CA TYR A 59 1.69 -3.84 25.35
C TYR A 59 3.17 -3.90 24.96
N THR A 60 3.98 -4.66 25.71
CA THR A 60 5.42 -4.87 25.46
C THR A 60 5.67 -5.44 24.05
N ALA A 61 4.75 -6.22 23.49
CA ALA A 61 4.83 -6.71 22.11
C ALA A 61 4.77 -5.57 21.06
N ALA A 62 4.17 -4.42 21.38
CA ALA A 62 4.13 -3.25 20.52
C ALA A 62 5.47 -2.48 20.49
N GLU A 63 6.43 -2.81 21.36
CA GLU A 63 7.77 -2.23 21.33
C GLU A 63 8.61 -2.83 20.18
N THR A 64 8.29 -4.06 19.76
CA THR A 64 9.00 -4.78 18.68
C THR A 64 8.17 -5.00 17.42
N ALA A 65 6.87 -4.69 17.43
CA ALA A 65 5.97 -4.86 16.29
C ALA A 65 5.15 -3.60 16.03
N VAL A 66 5.10 -3.17 14.77
CA VAL A 66 4.34 -1.99 14.33
C VAL A 66 3.18 -2.46 13.44
N PRO A 67 1.93 -2.02 13.70
CA PRO A 67 0.81 -2.35 12.81
C PRO A 67 0.98 -1.62 11.47
N VAL A 68 0.89 -2.37 10.38
CA VAL A 68 1.09 -1.87 9.03
C VAL A 68 -0.03 -2.29 8.07
N ILE A 69 -0.16 -1.54 6.99
CA ILE A 69 -1.03 -1.83 5.87
C ILE A 69 -0.22 -2.06 4.59
N ALA A 70 -0.58 -3.09 3.81
CA ALA A 70 0.00 -3.34 2.47
C ALA A 70 -1.05 -3.21 1.33
N CYS A 71 -2.34 -3.15 1.68
CA CYS A 71 -3.45 -2.89 0.76
C CYS A 71 -3.93 -1.44 0.89
N ALA A 72 -4.10 -0.77 -0.26
CA ALA A 72 -4.52 0.62 -0.39
C ALA A 72 -5.97 0.77 -0.90
N ALA A 73 -6.62 -0.32 -1.32
CA ALA A 73 -7.99 -0.30 -1.84
C ALA A 73 -8.94 0.39 -0.85
N GLY A 74 -9.93 1.13 -1.33
CA GLY A 74 -10.89 1.83 -0.46
C GLY A 74 -10.30 3.01 0.34
N LEU A 75 -8.99 3.29 0.23
CA LEU A 75 -8.37 4.49 0.81
C LEU A 75 -8.34 5.61 -0.23
N ALA A 76 -9.12 6.66 0.01
CA ALA A 76 -9.09 7.89 -0.77
C ALA A 76 -7.72 8.58 -0.68
N LEU A 77 -7.33 9.31 -1.74
CA LEU A 77 -6.03 9.98 -1.82
C LEU A 77 -5.79 10.96 -0.66
N ALA A 78 -6.84 11.65 -0.21
CA ALA A 78 -6.78 12.56 0.93
C ALA A 78 -6.36 11.88 2.25
N LYS A 79 -6.41 10.55 2.34
CA LYS A 79 -5.98 9.78 3.51
C LYS A 79 -4.46 9.60 3.56
N GLU A 80 -3.71 9.82 2.47
CA GLU A 80 -2.25 9.67 2.42
C GLU A 80 -1.53 10.43 3.53
N ARG A 81 -2.01 11.63 3.88
CA ARG A 81 -1.40 12.45 4.95
C ARG A 81 -1.35 11.74 6.31
N ASN A 82 -2.24 10.77 6.53
CA ASN A 82 -2.33 10.00 7.77
C ASN A 82 -1.38 8.79 7.81
N PHE A 83 -0.56 8.56 6.79
CA PHE A 83 0.33 7.41 6.71
C PHE A 83 1.79 7.84 6.55
N TYR A 84 2.70 6.97 6.98
CA TYR A 84 4.14 7.05 6.74
C TYR A 84 4.68 5.68 6.33
N PHE A 85 5.81 5.69 5.62
CA PHE A 85 6.49 4.46 5.21
C PHE A 85 6.97 3.68 6.44
N ALA A 86 6.63 2.39 6.51
CA ALA A 86 7.01 1.52 7.62
C ALA A 86 7.96 0.41 7.20
N GLY A 87 8.08 0.11 5.91
CA GLY A 87 9.02 -0.87 5.39
C GLY A 87 8.51 -1.58 4.13
N VAL A 88 9.29 -2.55 3.67
CA VAL A 88 8.94 -3.45 2.55
C VAL A 88 8.81 -4.86 3.09
N ALA A 89 7.71 -5.55 2.79
CA ALA A 89 7.48 -6.92 3.22
C ALA A 89 8.59 -7.86 2.72
N ARG A 90 9.10 -8.71 3.62
CA ARG A 90 10.14 -9.72 3.34
C ARG A 90 9.61 -11.14 3.35
N SER A 91 8.58 -11.40 4.15
CA SER A 91 7.90 -12.68 4.21
C SER A 91 6.45 -12.55 3.75
N LYS A 92 5.93 -13.63 3.17
CA LYS A 92 4.50 -13.76 2.83
C LYS A 92 3.67 -13.87 4.13
N SER A 93 2.47 -13.31 4.11
CA SER A 93 1.44 -13.53 5.12
C SER A 93 0.08 -13.63 4.42
N VAL A 94 -0.73 -14.60 4.84
CA VAL A 94 -2.08 -14.82 4.32
C VAL A 94 -2.99 -15.12 5.50
N ARG A 95 -3.90 -14.21 5.80
CA ARG A 95 -4.86 -14.44 6.90
C ARG A 95 -5.99 -15.32 6.40
N ASP A 96 -6.36 -16.29 7.21
CA ASP A 96 -7.55 -17.09 6.97
C ASP A 96 -8.82 -16.31 7.35
N PRO A 97 -9.89 -16.43 6.55
CA PRO A 97 -11.17 -15.81 6.88
C PRO A 97 -11.72 -16.41 8.17
N ASP A 98 -12.21 -15.57 9.07
CA ASP A 98 -13.13 -16.00 10.13
C ASP A 98 -14.57 -15.99 9.60
N ASP A 99 -15.43 -16.77 10.24
CA ASP A 99 -16.81 -17.09 9.84
C ASP A 99 -17.80 -15.91 9.92
N GLY A 100 -17.36 -14.67 9.67
CA GLY A 100 -18.28 -13.55 9.48
C GLY A 100 -17.73 -12.16 9.17
N VAL A 101 -16.62 -11.67 9.74
CA VAL A 101 -16.28 -10.22 9.62
C VAL A 101 -14.76 -9.87 9.61
N GLY A 102 -13.84 -10.79 9.90
CA GLY A 102 -12.43 -10.42 10.04
C GLY A 102 -11.44 -11.59 10.08
N PRO A 103 -10.14 -11.33 10.31
CA PRO A 103 -9.14 -12.38 10.44
C PRO A 103 -9.24 -13.06 11.81
N LYS A 104 -9.11 -14.39 11.84
CA LYS A 104 -9.22 -15.21 13.05
C LYS A 104 -8.10 -14.98 14.07
N THR A 105 -6.91 -14.64 13.58
CA THR A 105 -5.71 -14.34 14.38
C THR A 105 -4.92 -13.21 13.74
N ASP A 106 -4.26 -12.39 14.55
CA ASP A 106 -3.25 -11.45 14.05
C ASP A 106 -2.08 -12.24 13.47
N GLU A 107 -1.73 -11.94 12.23
CA GLU A 107 -0.60 -12.56 11.54
C GLU A 107 0.56 -11.56 11.47
N PHE A 108 1.74 -12.05 11.86
CA PHE A 108 2.97 -11.27 11.85
C PHE A 108 3.81 -11.64 10.64
N PHE A 109 4.42 -10.63 10.02
CA PHE A 109 5.38 -10.81 8.95
C PHE A 109 6.52 -9.81 9.12
N THR A 110 7.64 -10.11 8.47
CA THR A 110 8.85 -9.30 8.58
C THR A 110 8.87 -8.20 7.53
N VAL A 111 9.37 -7.03 7.91
CA VAL A 111 9.59 -5.89 7.00
C VAL A 111 11.04 -5.46 7.01
N SER A 112 11.55 -5.07 5.85
CA SER A 112 12.82 -4.35 5.71
C SER A 112 12.56 -2.85 5.82
N ILE A 113 13.22 -2.21 6.79
CA ILE A 113 13.19 -0.76 7.02
C ILE A 113 14.37 -0.02 6.39
N GLY A 114 15.40 -0.77 5.96
CA GLY A 114 16.63 -0.25 5.39
C GLY A 114 17.35 -1.31 4.56
N GLY A 115 18.39 -0.90 3.84
CA GLY A 115 19.19 -1.79 3.00
C GLY A 115 18.56 -2.04 1.62
N MET A 116 19.08 -3.03 0.90
CA MET A 116 18.62 -3.38 -0.44
C MET A 116 17.38 -4.25 -0.38
N VAL A 117 16.37 -3.88 -1.16
CA VAL A 117 15.11 -4.62 -1.30
C VAL A 117 14.70 -4.65 -2.77
N THR A 118 13.98 -5.69 -3.15
CA THR A 118 13.33 -5.78 -4.47
C THR A 118 11.86 -5.42 -4.31
N ILE A 119 11.38 -4.47 -5.13
CA ILE A 119 9.97 -4.06 -5.18
C ILE A 119 9.46 -4.09 -6.61
N LEU A 120 8.14 -4.07 -6.79
CA LEU A 120 7.52 -4.01 -8.12
C LEU A 120 7.44 -2.56 -8.61
N ASN A 121 7.81 -2.29 -9.86
CA ASN A 121 7.54 -1.00 -10.48
C ASN A 121 6.04 -0.86 -10.80
N THR A 122 5.31 -0.11 -9.97
CA THR A 122 3.89 0.19 -10.14
C THR A 122 3.63 1.62 -10.64
N SER A 123 4.66 2.34 -11.09
CA SER A 123 4.55 3.78 -11.39
C SER A 123 3.78 4.09 -12.67
N GLY A 124 3.57 3.10 -13.54
CA GLY A 124 3.02 3.29 -14.89
C GLY A 124 4.06 3.80 -15.89
N THR A 125 5.32 4.00 -15.49
CA THR A 125 6.42 4.50 -16.33
C THR A 125 7.69 3.67 -16.10
N PRO A 126 8.61 3.59 -17.09
CA PRO A 126 9.94 3.04 -16.84
C PRO A 126 10.69 3.83 -15.76
N ILE A 127 11.42 3.13 -14.90
CA ILE A 127 12.26 3.71 -13.84
C ILE A 127 13.72 3.31 -14.10
N HIS A 128 14.64 4.24 -13.90
CA HIS A 128 16.06 4.06 -14.19
C HIS A 128 16.91 4.05 -12.91
N PRO A 129 18.10 3.41 -12.93
CA PRO A 129 19.05 3.50 -11.84
C PRO A 129 19.39 4.94 -11.49
N GLY A 130 19.43 5.25 -10.20
CA GLY A 130 19.66 6.60 -9.69
C GLY A 130 18.40 7.41 -9.40
N ASP A 131 17.24 7.02 -9.95
CA ASP A 131 15.97 7.66 -9.64
C ASP A 131 15.64 7.53 -8.15
N LEU A 132 15.08 8.60 -7.59
CA LEU A 132 14.47 8.57 -6.27
C LEU A 132 13.01 8.13 -6.41
N VAL A 133 12.58 7.22 -5.56
CA VAL A 133 11.20 6.72 -5.55
C VAL A 133 10.51 7.06 -4.25
N GLU A 134 9.23 7.41 -4.36
CA GLU A 134 8.35 7.67 -3.22
C GLU A 134 7.17 6.71 -3.23
N TRP A 135 6.65 6.40 -2.04
CA TRP A 135 5.42 5.64 -1.91
C TRP A 135 4.20 6.50 -2.24
N CYS A 136 3.15 5.87 -2.76
CA CYS A 136 1.85 6.50 -2.99
C CYS A 136 0.70 5.49 -2.80
N LEU A 137 -0.49 5.98 -2.52
CA LEU A 137 -1.72 5.21 -2.71
C LEU A 137 -2.01 5.20 -4.21
N ALA A 138 -1.25 4.38 -4.94
CA ALA A 138 -1.27 4.30 -6.39
C ALA A 138 -2.70 4.32 -6.89
N THR A 139 -2.98 5.13 -7.90
CA THR A 139 -4.21 5.04 -8.67
C THR A 139 -3.85 4.19 -9.87
N ASP A 140 -4.34 2.95 -9.93
CA ASP A 140 -4.15 2.17 -11.14
C ASP A 140 -4.69 3.02 -12.29
N LYS A 141 -3.83 3.29 -13.28
CA LYS A 141 -4.28 3.84 -14.56
C LYS A 141 -4.99 2.71 -15.31
N GLY A 142 -6.11 2.25 -14.76
CA GLY A 142 -7.01 1.34 -15.44
C GLY A 142 -7.53 2.06 -16.69
N THR A 143 -7.28 1.46 -17.84
CA THR A 143 -8.07 1.68 -19.05
C THR A 143 -9.56 1.64 -18.67
N SER A 144 -10.33 2.60 -19.17
CA SER A 144 -11.73 2.94 -18.86
C SER A 144 -12.78 1.84 -19.09
N SER A 145 -12.56 0.63 -18.59
CA SER A 145 -13.48 -0.49 -18.68
C SER A 145 -14.13 -0.74 -17.32
N SER A 146 -15.45 -0.57 -17.26
CA SER A 146 -16.31 -0.70 -16.06
C SER A 146 -16.43 -2.12 -15.49
N LYS A 147 -15.51 -3.03 -15.81
CA LYS A 147 -15.47 -4.37 -15.24
C LYS A 147 -14.44 -4.38 -14.12
N ARG A 148 -14.81 -4.92 -12.95
CA ARG A 148 -13.90 -5.18 -11.80
C ARG A 148 -12.52 -5.57 -12.34
N MET A 149 -11.52 -4.73 -12.10
CA MET A 149 -10.19 -4.93 -12.69
C MET A 149 -9.69 -6.34 -12.35
N LYS A 150 -9.30 -7.10 -13.37
CA LYS A 150 -8.72 -8.45 -13.22
C LYS A 150 -7.43 -8.48 -12.38
N SER A 151 -6.88 -7.33 -12.00
CA SER A 151 -5.59 -7.20 -11.31
C SER A 151 -5.64 -7.29 -9.78
N GLY A 152 -6.80 -7.62 -9.19
CA GLY A 152 -6.95 -7.70 -7.74
C GLY A 152 -7.02 -6.32 -7.07
N PRO A 153 -6.90 -6.24 -5.74
CA PRO A 153 -7.09 -5.00 -5.00
C PRO A 153 -5.90 -4.06 -5.19
N ARG A 154 -6.18 -2.76 -5.13
CA ARG A 154 -5.15 -1.73 -5.20
C ARG A 154 -4.16 -1.85 -4.06
N ARG A 155 -2.88 -1.85 -4.41
CA ARG A 155 -1.76 -1.94 -3.47
C ARG A 155 -1.12 -0.57 -3.27
N VAL A 156 -0.34 -0.45 -2.19
CA VAL A 156 0.55 0.71 -2.04
C VAL A 156 1.60 0.60 -3.13
N GLY A 157 1.75 1.65 -3.93
CA GLY A 157 2.67 1.66 -5.05
C GLY A 157 3.78 2.68 -4.88
N ILE A 158 4.57 2.81 -5.94
CA ILE A 158 5.63 3.81 -6.07
C ILE A 158 5.39 4.74 -7.25
N LYS A 159 6.09 5.87 -7.21
CA LYS A 159 6.35 6.73 -8.38
C LYS A 159 7.71 7.42 -8.23
N ILE A 160 8.19 8.01 -9.32
CA ILE A 160 9.38 8.86 -9.29
C ILE A 160 9.10 10.05 -8.36
N ALA A 161 10.02 10.27 -7.43
CA ALA A 161 9.91 11.30 -6.42
C ALA A 161 10.51 12.62 -6.89
N SER A 162 9.91 13.72 -6.44
CA SER A 162 10.64 15.00 -6.40
C SER A 162 11.75 14.91 -5.35
N PRO A 163 12.93 15.52 -5.56
CA PRO A 163 14.00 15.57 -4.55
C PRO A 163 13.55 16.13 -3.19
N SER A 164 12.51 16.97 -3.18
CA SER A 164 11.94 17.59 -1.98
C SER A 164 10.83 16.76 -1.31
N SER A 165 10.50 15.58 -1.85
CA SER A 165 9.37 14.81 -1.35
C SER A 165 9.64 14.20 0.02
N PRO A 166 8.73 14.38 1.01
CA PRO A 166 8.85 13.74 2.31
C PRO A 166 8.49 12.24 2.27
N LYS A 167 8.09 11.72 1.10
CA LYS A 167 7.67 10.32 0.92
C LYS A 167 8.72 9.45 0.23
N ILE A 168 9.92 9.99 -0.03
CA ILE A 168 11.02 9.23 -0.61
C ILE A 168 11.31 8.01 0.28
N ILE A 169 11.31 6.83 -0.33
CA ILE A 169 11.63 5.57 0.35
C ILE A 169 13.04 5.08 0.03
N GLY A 170 13.61 5.49 -1.10
CA GLY A 170 14.93 4.99 -1.50
C GLY A 170 15.37 5.42 -2.89
N ARG A 171 16.54 4.90 -3.28
CA ARG A 171 17.16 5.10 -4.59
C ARG A 171 17.15 3.80 -5.38
N VAL A 172 16.79 3.88 -6.64
CA VAL A 172 16.71 2.74 -7.55
C VAL A 172 18.11 2.30 -8.00
N LEU A 173 18.35 0.99 -8.02
CA LEU A 173 19.62 0.37 -8.39
C LEU A 173 19.56 -0.36 -9.74
N SER A 174 18.37 -0.77 -10.17
CA SER A 174 18.17 -1.50 -11.43
C SER A 174 17.09 -0.85 -12.30
N PHE A 175 17.23 -0.96 -13.61
CA PHE A 175 16.19 -0.54 -14.55
C PHE A 175 14.97 -1.48 -14.45
N ALA A 176 13.76 -0.93 -14.55
CA ALA A 176 12.55 -1.72 -14.67
C ALA A 176 11.44 -1.00 -15.45
N LYS A 177 10.78 -1.73 -16.35
CA LYS A 177 9.52 -1.29 -16.95
C LYS A 177 8.38 -1.44 -15.95
N ASN A 178 7.23 -0.84 -16.28
CA ASN A 178 6.04 -1.00 -15.46
C ASN A 178 5.65 -2.48 -15.36
N GLY A 179 5.44 -2.96 -14.13
CA GLY A 179 5.14 -4.36 -13.82
C GLY A 179 6.36 -5.27 -13.67
N GLU A 180 7.59 -4.75 -13.79
CA GLU A 180 8.82 -5.52 -13.56
C GLU A 180 9.37 -5.27 -12.13
N PRO A 181 10.02 -6.27 -11.52
CA PRO A 181 10.71 -6.09 -10.26
C PRO A 181 11.95 -5.20 -10.44
N MET A 182 12.30 -4.45 -9.39
CA MET A 182 13.49 -3.62 -9.36
C MET A 182 14.11 -3.56 -7.97
N ASP A 183 15.43 -3.39 -7.94
CA ASP A 183 16.17 -3.25 -6.70
C ASP A 183 16.24 -1.79 -6.27
N VAL A 184 16.00 -1.56 -4.99
CA VAL A 184 15.99 -0.25 -4.34
C VAL A 184 16.83 -0.30 -3.09
N LEU A 185 17.71 0.68 -2.93
CA LEU A 185 18.37 0.97 -1.66
C LEU A 185 17.45 1.86 -0.83
N LEU A 186 16.88 1.31 0.24
CA LEU A 186 16.01 2.05 1.15
C LEU A 186 16.80 3.12 1.90
N LYS A 187 16.20 4.31 1.99
CA LYS A 187 16.71 5.42 2.78
C LYS A 187 16.42 5.16 4.26
N GLN A 188 17.45 5.26 5.11
CA GLN A 188 17.31 5.26 6.57
C GLN A 188 16.78 6.63 7.05
#